data_AF-A0A951ZE38-F1
#
_entry.id   AF-A0A951ZE38-F1
#
_cell.length_a   1.000
_cell.length_b   1.000
_cell.length_c   1.000
_cell.angle_alpha   90.00
_cell.angle_beta   90.00
_cell.angle_gamma   90.00
#
_symmetry.space_group_name_H-M   'P 1'
#
loop_
_entity.id
_entity.type
_entity.pdbx_description
1 polymer ?
#
loop_
_entity_poly.entity_id
_entity_poly.type
_entity_poly.pdbx_seq_one_letter_code
_entity_poly.pdbx_strand_id
1 'polypeptide(L)'
;MRVLADDTRRITLTYGTPTVQVSQIVPAYVDGAVAGQLATEQIEVPEGTYLMVEVPLTVAPGTMPYDARTVASLQASAIASAIEAAQPRLIADKSLEKVVYPVRVYASDNEGPMVFTGVPPVSPETLAPLIVHAVARLDTLDDDASRKFALSSRWFWKGFETLNQVDRLLSWYIALEIFPANGTSDVPGRVRDFIQGRFYPAIPPAQVKERLDLGRLTGLRNNIVHDGIRTLGSGSVTDTKGLMLKLDGVLRAVLRFQAGQSYDGSLDKWVL
;
A
#
# COMPACT_ATOMS: atom_id res chain seq x y z
N MET A 1 -32.10 5.98 -22.76
CA MET A 1 -31.54 7.25 -22.26
C MET A 1 -31.98 7.43 -20.82
N ARG A 2 -31.16 7.01 -19.85
CA ARG A 2 -31.45 7.15 -18.41
C ARG A 2 -30.59 8.30 -17.88
N VAL A 3 -31.25 9.33 -17.38
CA VAL A 3 -30.61 10.41 -16.62
C VAL A 3 -30.19 9.79 -15.28
N LEU A 4 -28.89 9.60 -15.08
CA LEU A 4 -28.32 9.16 -13.81
C LEU A 4 -28.29 10.35 -12.86
N ALA A 5 -28.90 10.19 -11.69
CA ALA A 5 -28.88 11.16 -10.61
C ALA A 5 -27.44 11.37 -10.09
N ASP A 6 -27.22 12.59 -9.61
CA ASP A 6 -25.94 13.22 -9.29
C ASP A 6 -25.05 12.47 -8.28
N ASP A 7 -23.75 12.79 -8.33
CA ASP A 7 -22.67 12.48 -7.37
C ASP A 7 -21.86 11.16 -7.47
N THR A 8 -21.66 10.64 -8.69
CA THR A 8 -20.57 9.67 -8.94
C THR A 8 -19.21 10.37 -9.15
N ARG A 9 -18.21 10.04 -8.33
CA ARG A 9 -16.80 10.40 -8.58
C ARG A 9 -16.04 9.20 -9.14
N ARG A 10 -15.25 9.46 -10.19
CA ARG A 10 -14.40 8.48 -10.88
C ARG A 10 -12.96 8.69 -10.45
N ILE A 11 -12.18 7.61 -10.46
CA ILE A 11 -10.73 7.60 -10.18
C ILE A 11 -10.08 6.85 -11.35
N THR A 12 -9.17 7.51 -12.07
CA THR A 12 -8.48 7.02 -13.28
C THR A 12 -6.98 6.98 -13.05
N LEU A 13 -6.34 5.90 -13.50
CA LEU A 13 -4.98 5.49 -13.12
C LEU A 13 -4.21 5.12 -14.42
N THR A 14 -2.88 5.29 -14.50
CA THR A 14 -1.99 5.35 -15.70
C THR A 14 -0.57 4.90 -15.30
N TYR A 15 0.20 4.32 -16.23
CA TYR A 15 1.63 3.95 -16.07
C TYR A 15 2.51 4.20 -17.29
N GLY A 16 3.82 4.41 -17.06
CA GLY A 16 4.86 4.59 -18.08
C GLY A 16 5.89 3.43 -18.20
N THR A 17 6.74 3.52 -19.22
CA THR A 17 7.56 2.47 -19.87
C THR A 17 8.94 2.17 -19.21
N PRO A 18 9.34 0.89 -19.11
CA PRO A 18 10.74 0.49 -19.12
C PRO A 18 11.13 -0.21 -20.44
N THR A 19 12.26 0.18 -21.02
CA THR A 19 12.95 -0.59 -22.07
C THR A 19 13.90 -1.56 -21.39
N VAL A 20 13.75 -2.88 -21.59
CA VAL A 20 14.69 -3.87 -21.07
C VAL A 20 15.59 -4.33 -22.21
N GLN A 21 16.91 -4.17 -22.05
CA GLN A 21 17.89 -4.77 -22.95
C GLN A 21 18.19 -6.19 -22.49
N VAL A 22 17.85 -7.16 -23.33
CA VAL A 22 18.18 -8.57 -23.13
C VAL A 22 19.28 -8.92 -24.10
N SER A 23 20.44 -9.30 -23.59
CA SER A 23 21.56 -9.78 -24.41
C SER A 23 21.59 -11.30 -24.39
N GLN A 24 21.44 -11.94 -25.55
CA GLN A 24 21.57 -13.38 -25.73
C GLN A 24 22.72 -13.69 -26.70
N ILE A 25 23.45 -14.77 -26.44
CA ILE A 25 24.48 -15.25 -27.36
C ILE A 25 23.79 -16.08 -28.45
N VAL A 26 23.73 -15.55 -29.66
CA VAL A 26 23.19 -16.25 -30.84
C VAL A 26 24.34 -16.78 -31.70
N PRO A 27 24.19 -17.97 -32.31
CA PRO A 27 25.21 -18.50 -33.22
C PRO A 27 25.26 -17.67 -34.50
N ALA A 28 26.42 -17.08 -34.77
CA ALA A 28 26.77 -16.43 -36.02
C ALA A 28 27.63 -17.37 -36.87
N TYR A 29 27.24 -17.57 -38.11
CA TYR A 29 27.96 -18.43 -39.06
C TYR A 29 28.75 -17.53 -40.00
N VAL A 30 30.08 -17.54 -39.85
CA VAL A 30 31.00 -16.78 -40.70
C VAL A 30 32.02 -17.76 -41.27
N ASP A 31 32.11 -17.84 -42.59
CA ASP A 31 33.09 -18.63 -43.34
C ASP A 31 33.31 -20.07 -42.84
N GLY A 32 32.21 -20.80 -42.60
CA GLY A 32 32.26 -22.22 -42.21
C GLY A 32 32.58 -22.50 -40.75
N ALA A 33 32.68 -21.46 -39.90
CA ALA A 33 32.82 -21.59 -38.45
C ALA A 33 31.58 -21.06 -37.70
N VAL A 34 31.29 -21.64 -36.53
CA VAL A 34 30.23 -21.17 -35.62
C VAL A 34 30.86 -20.36 -34.51
N ALA A 35 30.57 -19.06 -34.46
CA ALA A 35 30.97 -18.17 -33.37
C ALA A 35 29.73 -17.68 -32.60
N GLY A 36 29.83 -17.48 -31.29
CA GLY A 36 28.76 -16.86 -30.51
C GLY A 36 28.81 -15.34 -30.65
N GLN A 37 27.77 -14.73 -31.22
CA GLN A 37 27.60 -13.28 -31.26
C GLN A 37 26.61 -12.86 -30.18
N LEU A 38 26.94 -11.82 -29.41
CA LEU A 38 26.00 -11.23 -28.47
C LEU A 38 24.96 -10.40 -29.26
N ALA A 39 23.74 -10.91 -29.38
CA ALA A 39 22.60 -10.15 -29.88
C ALA A 39 21.89 -9.49 -28.70
N THR A 40 21.81 -8.16 -28.74
CA THR A 40 21.05 -7.38 -27.76
C THR A 40 19.72 -7.02 -28.38
N GLU A 41 18.64 -7.52 -27.78
CA GLU A 41 17.27 -7.21 -28.15
C GLU A 41 16.70 -6.23 -27.13
N GLN A 42 16.10 -5.15 -27.63
CA GLN A 42 15.25 -4.29 -26.80
C GLN A 42 13.85 -4.85 -26.85
N ILE A 43 13.37 -5.34 -25.71
CA ILE A 43 12.01 -5.85 -25.58
C ILE A 43 11.13 -4.72 -25.02
N GLU A 44 10.15 -4.30 -25.81
CA GLU A 44 9.04 -3.46 -25.33
C GLU A 44 7.97 -4.35 -24.69
N VAL A 45 7.62 -4.07 -23.44
CA VAL A 45 6.59 -4.83 -22.70
C VAL A 45 5.21 -4.23 -22.99
N PRO A 46 4.14 -5.03 -23.27
CA PRO A 46 2.82 -4.52 -23.64
C PRO A 46 2.11 -3.71 -22.54
N GLU A 47 1.26 -2.77 -22.99
CA GLU A 47 0.56 -1.72 -22.22
C GLU A 47 -0.62 -2.19 -21.34
N GLY A 48 -0.86 -1.48 -20.22
CA GLY A 48 -2.19 -1.03 -19.77
C GLY A 48 -3.24 -2.04 -19.29
N THR A 49 -3.25 -2.37 -17.99
CA THR A 49 -4.45 -2.89 -17.29
C THR A 49 -4.74 -2.03 -16.05
N TYR A 50 -5.95 -1.49 -15.96
CA TYR A 50 -6.37 -0.56 -14.90
C TYR A 50 -7.57 -1.11 -14.13
N LEU A 51 -7.58 -0.88 -12.83
CA LEU A 51 -8.77 -1.09 -12.00
C LEU A 51 -9.43 0.25 -11.73
N MET A 52 -10.63 0.45 -12.27
CA MET A 52 -11.48 1.58 -11.92
C MET A 52 -12.41 1.17 -10.78
N VAL A 53 -12.34 1.88 -9.66
CA VAL A 53 -13.31 1.71 -8.58
C VAL A 53 -14.17 2.97 -8.50
N GLU A 54 -15.43 2.86 -8.91
CA GLU A 54 -16.42 3.91 -8.71
C GLU A 54 -16.96 3.79 -7.28
N VAL A 55 -16.78 4.86 -6.51
CA VAL A 55 -17.19 4.89 -5.12
C VAL A 55 -18.34 5.88 -4.97
N PRO A 56 -19.58 5.40 -4.73
CA PRO A 56 -20.69 6.29 -4.46
C PRO A 56 -20.47 6.98 -3.11
N LEU A 57 -20.44 8.31 -3.09
CA LEU A 57 -20.33 9.08 -1.86
C LEU A 57 -21.72 9.51 -1.44
N THR A 58 -22.22 8.94 -0.34
CA THR A 58 -23.40 9.48 0.31
C THR A 58 -22.97 10.63 1.21
N VAL A 59 -23.06 11.86 0.68
CA VAL A 59 -22.77 13.07 1.42
C VAL A 59 -24.08 13.65 1.93
N ALA A 60 -24.21 13.87 3.24
CA ALA A 60 -25.42 14.48 3.80
C ALA A 60 -25.64 15.89 3.19
N PRO A 61 -26.90 16.29 2.91
CA PRO A 61 -27.19 17.64 2.44
C PRO A 61 -26.58 18.71 3.35
N GLY A 62 -25.86 19.68 2.79
CA GLY A 62 -25.19 20.76 3.54
C GLY A 62 -23.77 20.45 4.02
N THR A 63 -23.22 19.27 3.73
CA THR A 63 -21.81 18.98 4.02
C THR A 63 -20.89 19.89 3.20
N MET A 64 -19.87 20.46 3.84
CA MET A 64 -18.91 21.32 3.17
C MET A 64 -18.11 20.52 2.12
N PRO A 65 -17.75 21.12 0.96
CA PRO A 65 -16.99 20.44 -0.08
C PRO A 65 -15.67 19.79 0.37
N TYR A 66 -15.02 20.35 1.39
CA TYR A 66 -13.77 19.82 1.98
C TYR A 66 -13.98 18.51 2.76
N ASP A 67 -15.11 18.38 3.46
CA ASP A 67 -15.45 17.18 4.21
C ASP A 67 -15.75 16.02 3.25
N ALA A 68 -16.51 16.30 2.19
CA ALA A 68 -16.78 15.34 1.13
C ALA A 68 -15.51 14.87 0.39
N ARG A 69 -14.47 15.69 0.30
CA ARG A 69 -13.15 15.28 -0.24
C ARG A 69 -12.40 14.37 0.73
N THR A 70 -12.45 14.69 2.02
CA THR A 70 -11.80 13.91 3.06
C THR A 70 -12.40 12.51 3.18
N VAL A 71 -13.74 12.41 3.15
CA VAL A 71 -14.46 11.13 3.16
C VAL A 71 -14.06 10.27 1.94
N ALA A 72 -14.03 10.88 0.75
CA ALA A 72 -13.62 10.17 -0.47
C ALA A 72 -12.19 9.64 -0.39
N SER A 73 -11.25 10.46 0.09
CA SER A 73 -9.84 10.08 0.24
C SER A 73 -9.66 8.91 1.23
N LEU A 74 -10.41 8.94 2.34
CA LEU A 74 -10.42 7.85 3.32
C LEU A 74 -10.95 6.55 2.71
N GLN A 75 -12.07 6.62 1.99
CA GLN A 75 -12.69 5.45 1.37
C GLN A 75 -11.81 4.85 0.26
N ALA A 76 -11.20 5.69 -0.59
CA ALA A 76 -10.24 5.26 -1.59
C ALA A 76 -9.03 4.57 -0.95
N SER A 77 -8.51 5.11 0.15
CA SER A 77 -7.42 4.49 0.91
C SER A 77 -7.81 3.13 1.50
N ALA A 78 -9.02 3.03 2.06
CA ALA A 78 -9.55 1.78 2.60
C ALA A 78 -9.68 0.69 1.51
N ILE A 79 -10.26 1.04 0.36
CA ILE A 79 -10.38 0.14 -0.79
C ILE A 79 -8.99 -0.30 -1.27
N ALA A 80 -8.07 0.64 -1.48
CA ALA A 80 -6.72 0.32 -1.91
C ALA A 80 -6.02 -0.60 -0.91
N SER A 81 -6.17 -0.37 0.39
CA SER A 81 -5.63 -1.28 1.42
C SER A 81 -6.31 -2.64 1.44
N ALA A 82 -7.61 -2.76 1.16
CA ALA A 82 -8.30 -4.04 1.09
C ALA A 82 -7.81 -4.87 -0.11
N ILE A 83 -7.58 -4.22 -1.24
CA ILE A 83 -7.00 -4.82 -2.45
C ILE A 83 -5.54 -5.22 -2.18
N GLU A 84 -4.74 -4.32 -1.62
CA GLU A 84 -3.34 -4.58 -1.26
C GLU A 84 -3.21 -5.67 -0.20
N ALA A 85 -4.18 -5.77 0.71
CA ALA A 85 -4.29 -6.90 1.61
C ALA A 85 -4.56 -8.17 0.82
N ALA A 86 -5.52 -8.19 -0.12
CA ALA A 86 -5.91 -9.39 -0.86
C ALA A 86 -4.80 -9.91 -1.77
N GLN A 87 -4.16 -8.97 -2.48
CA GLN A 87 -3.04 -9.21 -3.38
C GLN A 87 -1.93 -8.20 -3.06
N PRO A 88 -0.95 -8.59 -2.22
CA PRO A 88 0.16 -7.73 -1.85
C PRO A 88 0.95 -7.27 -3.07
N ARG A 89 1.34 -5.99 -3.06
CA ARG A 89 2.12 -5.33 -4.11
C ARG A 89 1.42 -5.31 -5.46
N LEU A 90 0.11 -5.54 -5.48
CA LEU A 90 -0.66 -5.22 -6.66
C LEU A 90 -0.53 -3.71 -6.89
N ILE A 91 -0.79 -2.92 -5.86
CA ILE A 91 -0.77 -1.46 -5.90
C ILE A 91 0.62 -0.94 -5.59
N ALA A 92 1.19 -0.10 -6.45
CA ALA A 92 2.47 0.53 -6.16
C ALA A 92 2.40 2.05 -5.99
N ASP A 93 1.22 2.64 -6.21
CA ASP A 93 0.96 4.04 -5.95
C ASP A 93 -0.55 4.25 -5.90
N LYS A 94 -0.97 5.23 -5.09
CA LYS A 94 -2.35 5.56 -4.72
C LYS A 94 -2.67 7.01 -5.10
N SER A 95 -3.72 7.25 -5.88
CA SER A 95 -4.11 8.56 -6.38
C SER A 95 -5.61 8.75 -6.42
N LEU A 96 -6.02 10.01 -6.29
CA LEU A 96 -7.41 10.41 -6.09
C LEU A 96 -7.77 11.50 -7.09
N GLU A 97 -8.72 11.22 -7.99
CA GLU A 97 -9.27 12.24 -8.86
C GLU A 97 -10.33 13.09 -8.12
N LYS A 98 -10.29 14.41 -8.33
CA LYS A 98 -11.13 15.39 -7.62
C LYS A 98 -12.58 15.43 -8.13
N VAL A 99 -13.40 16.14 -7.35
CA VAL A 99 -14.85 16.38 -7.51
C VAL A 99 -15.21 17.10 -8.81
N VAL A 100 -16.28 16.66 -9.45
CA VAL A 100 -16.91 17.27 -10.63
C VAL A 100 -17.87 18.39 -10.21
N TYR A 101 -17.59 19.64 -10.60
CA TYR A 101 -18.57 20.74 -10.67
C TYR A 101 -18.16 21.69 -11.80
N PRO A 102 -19.07 22.30 -12.61
CA PRO A 102 -20.50 22.03 -12.81
C PRO A 102 -20.80 21.32 -14.15
N VAL A 103 -19.77 21.06 -14.98
CA VAL A 103 -19.89 20.41 -16.29
C VAL A 103 -18.71 19.45 -16.45
N ARG A 104 -19.01 18.26 -16.95
CA ARG A 104 -18.09 17.12 -17.16
C ARG A 104 -16.86 17.51 -17.99
N VAL A 105 -15.79 17.97 -17.35
CA VAL A 105 -14.48 18.16 -17.99
C VAL A 105 -13.40 17.65 -17.04
N TYR A 106 -12.52 16.80 -17.59
CA TYR A 106 -11.31 16.32 -16.93
C TYR A 106 -10.17 17.30 -17.24
N ALA A 107 -9.45 17.74 -16.23
CA ALA A 107 -8.18 18.47 -16.37
C ALA A 107 -7.23 17.93 -15.30
N SER A 108 -6.06 17.44 -15.71
CA SER A 108 -4.90 17.22 -14.85
C SER A 108 -4.48 18.57 -14.24
N ASP A 109 -3.70 18.64 -13.16
CA ASP A 109 -2.28 18.92 -13.38
C ASP A 109 -1.41 18.76 -12.12
N ASN A 110 -1.84 18.17 -11.00
CA ASN A 110 -0.97 18.14 -9.80
C ASN A 110 -1.12 16.95 -8.83
N GLU A 111 -1.68 15.81 -9.22
CA GLU A 111 -1.55 14.55 -8.47
C GLU A 111 -2.10 13.45 -9.39
N GLY A 112 -1.17 12.68 -9.96
CA GLY A 112 -1.41 11.80 -11.08
C GLY A 112 -1.89 10.40 -10.69
N PRO A 113 -2.29 9.58 -11.67
CA PRO A 113 -2.69 8.16 -11.57
C PRO A 113 -1.97 7.23 -10.57
N MET A 114 -2.68 6.24 -10.01
CA MET A 114 -2.15 5.11 -9.24
C MET A 114 -1.31 4.20 -10.09
N VAL A 115 -0.06 4.18 -9.72
CA VAL A 115 0.98 3.40 -10.34
C VAL A 115 1.18 2.07 -9.53
N PHE A 116 0.41 0.96 -9.73
CA PHE A 116 0.70 -0.54 -9.63
C PHE A 116 1.96 -1.22 -10.29
N THR A 117 2.96 -1.75 -9.55
CA THR A 117 4.05 -2.57 -10.12
C THR A 117 3.74 -4.05 -9.93
N GLY A 118 3.24 -4.70 -10.98
CA GLY A 118 2.86 -6.11 -10.94
C GLY A 118 4.06 -7.08 -10.97
N VAL A 119 4.07 -8.03 -10.03
CA VAL A 119 4.69 -9.36 -10.17
C VAL A 119 3.74 -10.36 -9.50
N PRO A 120 3.29 -11.48 -10.10
CA PRO A 120 3.35 -12.01 -11.49
C PRO A 120 1.99 -11.83 -12.22
N PRO A 121 1.76 -12.33 -13.47
CA PRO A 121 0.61 -11.93 -14.28
C PRO A 121 -0.65 -12.67 -13.84
N VAL A 122 -1.39 -12.08 -12.90
CA VAL A 122 -2.73 -12.54 -12.56
C VAL A 122 -3.69 -11.94 -13.58
N SER A 123 -4.47 -12.78 -14.26
CA SER A 123 -5.40 -12.29 -15.27
C SER A 123 -6.50 -11.40 -14.64
N PRO A 124 -7.05 -10.42 -15.38
CA PRO A 124 -8.14 -9.58 -14.88
C PRO A 124 -9.34 -10.38 -14.36
N GLU A 125 -9.68 -11.50 -15.00
CA GLU A 125 -10.77 -12.40 -14.61
C GLU A 125 -10.52 -13.07 -13.26
N THR A 126 -9.26 -13.24 -12.88
CA THR A 126 -8.85 -13.79 -11.59
C THR A 126 -8.81 -12.69 -10.52
N LEU A 127 -8.40 -11.46 -10.88
CA LEU A 127 -8.32 -10.32 -9.96
C LEU A 127 -9.69 -9.74 -9.61
N ALA A 128 -10.60 -9.62 -10.57
CA ALA A 128 -11.88 -8.93 -10.37
C ALA A 128 -12.73 -9.55 -9.23
N PRO A 129 -12.90 -10.89 -9.13
CA PRO A 129 -13.62 -11.50 -8.01
C PRO A 129 -12.93 -11.25 -6.66
N LEU A 130 -11.59 -11.25 -6.62
CA LEU A 130 -10.82 -10.99 -5.41
C LEU A 130 -11.03 -9.56 -4.91
N ILE A 131 -11.03 -8.59 -5.83
CA ILE A 131 -11.26 -7.18 -5.53
C ILE A 131 -12.69 -6.96 -5.05
N VAL A 132 -13.69 -7.50 -5.77
CA VAL A 132 -15.10 -7.40 -5.38
C VAL A 132 -15.31 -7.98 -3.98
N HIS A 133 -14.74 -9.15 -3.72
CA HIS A 133 -14.80 -9.76 -2.40
C HIS A 133 -14.09 -8.93 -1.34
N ALA A 134 -12.88 -8.42 -1.62
CA ALA A 134 -12.14 -7.58 -0.68
C ALA A 134 -12.89 -6.29 -0.30
N VAL A 135 -13.53 -5.64 -1.28
CA VAL A 135 -14.35 -4.44 -1.05
C VAL A 135 -15.63 -4.76 -0.30
N ALA A 136 -16.35 -5.83 -0.69
CA ALA A 136 -17.59 -6.24 -0.02
C ALA A 136 -17.39 -6.56 1.47
N ARG A 137 -16.20 -7.02 1.87
CA ARG A 137 -15.88 -7.24 3.29
C ARG A 137 -15.80 -5.96 4.11
N LEU A 138 -15.47 -4.83 3.49
CA LEU A 138 -15.46 -3.54 4.19
C LEU A 138 -16.85 -3.16 4.70
N ASP A 139 -17.90 -3.53 3.96
CA ASP A 139 -19.29 -3.30 4.34
C ASP A 139 -19.75 -4.21 5.50
N THR A 140 -18.95 -5.22 5.87
CA THR A 140 -19.23 -6.12 7.00
C THR A 140 -18.56 -5.70 8.31
N LEU A 141 -17.69 -4.69 8.27
CA LEU A 141 -17.03 -4.17 9.46
C LEU A 141 -18.01 -3.33 10.28
N ASP A 142 -17.93 -3.43 11.61
CA ASP A 142 -18.63 -2.49 12.48
C ASP A 142 -18.08 -1.06 12.34
N ASP A 143 -18.83 -0.07 12.83
CA ASP A 143 -18.49 1.35 12.68
C ASP A 143 -17.12 1.72 13.29
N ASP A 144 -16.69 1.06 14.36
CA ASP A 144 -15.39 1.34 14.99
C ASP A 144 -14.25 0.72 14.18
N ALA A 145 -14.37 -0.54 13.79
CA ALA A 145 -13.43 -1.25 12.94
C ALA A 145 -13.28 -0.57 11.58
N SER A 146 -14.39 -0.16 10.96
CA SER A 146 -14.42 0.55 9.68
C SER A 146 -13.68 1.89 9.75
N ARG A 147 -13.95 2.70 10.78
CA ARG A 147 -13.25 3.99 10.98
C ARG A 147 -11.76 3.81 11.23
N LYS A 148 -11.37 2.84 12.07
CA LYS A 148 -9.97 2.52 12.35
C LYS A 148 -9.26 2.02 11.09
N PHE A 149 -9.89 1.13 10.34
CA PHE A 149 -9.34 0.62 9.08
C PHE A 149 -9.12 1.76 8.10
N ALA A 150 -10.14 2.59 7.83
CA ALA A 150 -10.03 3.71 6.90
C ALA A 150 -8.92 4.69 7.29
N LEU A 151 -8.78 4.99 8.59
CA LEU A 151 -7.74 5.90 9.08
C LEU A 151 -6.34 5.27 9.01
N SER A 152 -6.17 4.02 9.44
CA SER A 152 -4.91 3.28 9.31
C SER A 152 -4.48 3.16 7.86
N SER A 153 -5.41 2.85 6.95
CA SER A 153 -5.19 2.80 5.50
C SER A 153 -4.69 4.13 4.94
N ARG A 154 -5.30 5.25 5.33
CA ARG A 154 -4.85 6.57 4.91
C ARG A 154 -3.38 6.82 5.25
N TRP A 155 -3.00 6.53 6.50
CA TRP A 155 -1.63 6.75 6.97
C TRP A 155 -0.62 5.76 6.41
N PHE A 156 -1.04 4.51 6.18
CA PHE A 156 -0.26 3.52 5.44
C PHE A 156 0.08 4.02 4.03
N TRP A 157 -0.92 4.47 3.28
CA TRP A 157 -0.72 4.98 1.92
C TRP A 157 0.08 6.28 1.88
N LYS A 158 -0.14 7.19 2.83
CA LYS A 158 0.69 8.40 2.96
C LYS A 158 2.18 8.09 3.07
N GLY A 159 2.55 6.97 3.68
CA GLY A 159 3.95 6.55 3.74
C GLY A 159 4.53 6.12 2.39
N PHE A 160 3.73 5.55 1.48
CA PHE A 160 4.15 5.27 0.10
C PHE A 160 4.21 6.54 -0.75
N GLU A 161 3.29 7.47 -0.52
CA GLU A 161 3.18 8.74 -1.26
C GLU A 161 4.35 9.70 -0.95
N THR A 162 5.00 9.60 0.21
CA THR A 162 6.13 10.47 0.57
C THR A 162 7.49 9.91 0.14
N LEU A 163 8.34 10.78 -0.41
CA LEU A 163 9.74 10.50 -0.71
C LEU A 163 10.65 10.61 0.53
N ASN A 164 10.22 11.36 1.54
CA ASN A 164 10.99 11.56 2.76
C ASN A 164 10.85 10.33 3.68
N GLN A 165 11.98 9.72 4.04
CA GLN A 165 11.98 8.49 4.85
C GLN A 165 11.51 8.70 6.30
N VAL A 166 11.74 9.89 6.86
CA VAL A 166 11.24 10.27 8.19
C VAL A 166 9.72 10.38 8.14
N ASP A 167 9.17 11.11 7.16
CA ASP A 167 7.72 11.24 7.00
C ASP A 167 7.05 9.88 6.71
N ARG A 168 7.73 9.02 5.95
CA ARG A 168 7.28 7.64 5.70
C ARG A 168 7.17 6.86 7.00
N LEU A 169 8.24 6.85 7.79
CA LEU A 169 8.26 6.16 9.08
C LEU A 169 7.16 6.71 10.00
N LEU A 170 7.03 8.02 10.14
CA LEU A 170 6.03 8.64 10.99
C LEU A 170 4.61 8.31 10.53
N SER A 171 4.34 8.37 9.22
CA SER A 171 3.01 8.02 8.68
C SER A 171 2.66 6.56 8.97
N TRP A 172 3.60 5.65 8.74
CA TRP A 172 3.45 4.23 9.05
C TRP A 172 3.33 3.95 10.55
N TYR A 173 4.04 4.69 11.40
CA TYR A 173 3.92 4.56 12.84
C TYR A 173 2.54 5.01 13.34
N ILE A 174 1.98 6.10 12.80
CA ILE A 174 0.62 6.55 13.12
C ILE A 174 -0.42 5.48 12.78
N ALA A 175 -0.25 4.75 11.68
CA ALA A 175 -1.14 3.64 11.35
C ALA A 175 -1.17 2.56 12.47
N LEU A 176 -0.02 2.28 13.12
CA LEU A 176 0.06 1.39 14.28
C LEU A 176 -0.55 2.00 15.56
N GLU A 177 -0.40 3.31 15.75
CA GLU A 177 -1.02 4.05 16.86
C GLU A 177 -2.56 3.94 16.79
N ILE A 178 -3.13 4.02 15.59
CA ILE A 178 -4.57 3.85 15.36
C ILE A 178 -4.98 2.40 15.65
N PHE A 179 -4.30 1.43 15.04
CA PHE A 179 -4.52 0.01 15.27
C PHE A 179 -3.23 -0.76 14.96
N PRO A 180 -2.77 -1.67 15.83
CA PRO A 180 -3.49 -2.26 16.96
C PRO A 180 -3.39 -1.50 18.29
N ALA A 181 -2.65 -0.38 18.36
CA ALA A 181 -2.40 0.30 19.62
C ALA A 181 -3.65 0.99 20.21
N ASN A 182 -4.62 1.40 19.37
CA ASN A 182 -5.85 2.07 19.79
C ASN A 182 -5.56 3.34 20.63
N GLY A 183 -4.60 4.16 20.20
CA GLY A 183 -4.27 5.45 20.80
C GLY A 183 -3.43 5.41 22.07
N THR A 184 -2.94 4.24 22.50
CA THR A 184 -2.03 4.16 23.67
C THR A 184 -0.61 4.61 23.33
N SER A 185 0.12 5.07 24.36
CA SER A 185 1.55 5.36 24.26
C SER A 185 2.42 4.10 24.15
N ASP A 186 1.96 2.95 24.68
CA ASP A 186 2.64 1.65 24.53
C ASP A 186 2.32 0.96 23.19
N VAL A 187 2.63 1.64 22.09
CA VAL A 187 2.53 1.07 20.74
C VAL A 187 3.28 -0.26 20.60
N PRO A 188 4.57 -0.39 21.00
CA PRO A 188 5.31 -1.63 20.80
C PRO A 188 4.72 -2.81 21.58
N GLY A 189 4.21 -2.58 22.80
CA GLY A 189 3.54 -3.62 23.59
C GLY A 189 2.25 -4.09 22.93
N ARG A 190 1.40 -3.18 22.46
CA ARG A 190 0.14 -3.54 21.78
C ARG A 190 0.37 -4.24 20.45
N VAL A 191 1.33 -3.79 19.65
CA VAL A 191 1.69 -4.43 18.38
C VAL A 191 2.22 -5.83 18.62
N ARG A 192 3.11 -6.01 19.60
CA ARG A 192 3.61 -7.33 20.03
C ARG A 192 2.47 -8.26 20.42
N ASP A 193 1.60 -7.82 21.32
CA ASP A 193 0.51 -8.65 21.86
C ASP A 193 -0.49 -9.04 20.78
N PHE A 194 -0.76 -8.10 19.86
CA PHE A 194 -1.60 -8.36 18.70
C PHE A 194 -0.99 -9.43 17.79
N ILE A 195 0.27 -9.25 17.35
CA ILE A 195 0.93 -10.18 16.44
C ILE A 195 1.08 -11.56 17.08
N GLN A 196 1.50 -11.62 18.35
CA GLN A 196 1.66 -12.86 19.08
C GLN A 196 0.30 -13.57 19.25
N GLY A 197 -0.72 -12.86 19.73
CA GLY A 197 -2.03 -13.46 19.99
C GLY A 197 -2.76 -13.90 18.71
N ARG A 198 -2.53 -13.24 17.57
CA ARG A 198 -3.26 -13.52 16.32
C ARG A 198 -2.52 -14.44 15.36
N PHE A 199 -1.21 -14.31 15.24
CA PHE A 199 -0.45 -15.01 14.19
C PHE A 199 0.52 -16.04 14.76
N TYR A 200 1.04 -15.81 15.98
CA TYR A 200 2.09 -16.65 16.57
C TYR A 200 1.83 -17.02 18.04
N PRO A 201 0.71 -17.70 18.35
CA PRO A 201 0.33 -17.97 19.74
C PRO A 201 1.35 -18.84 20.49
N ALA A 202 2.13 -19.65 19.76
CA ALA A 202 3.17 -20.52 20.32
C ALA A 202 4.50 -19.79 20.64
N ILE A 203 4.68 -18.56 20.16
CA ILE A 203 5.94 -17.81 20.34
C ILE A 203 5.80 -16.87 21.53
N PRO A 204 6.77 -16.83 22.46
CA PRO A 204 6.74 -15.89 23.58
C PRO A 204 6.67 -14.42 23.09
N PRO A 205 5.85 -13.54 23.71
CA PRO A 205 5.72 -12.15 23.29
C PRO A 205 7.07 -11.40 23.22
N ALA A 206 7.99 -11.68 24.14
CA ALA A 206 9.33 -11.08 24.15
C ALA A 206 10.11 -11.39 22.85
N GLN A 207 10.02 -12.62 22.35
CA GLN A 207 10.69 -13.02 21.11
C GLN A 207 10.06 -12.34 19.89
N VAL A 208 8.73 -12.19 19.85
CA VAL A 208 8.06 -11.42 18.78
C VAL A 208 8.55 -9.97 18.76
N LYS A 209 8.62 -9.33 19.93
CA LYS A 209 9.10 -7.94 20.08
C LYS A 209 10.55 -7.78 19.60
N GLU A 210 11.42 -8.71 19.98
CA GLU A 210 12.83 -8.74 19.62
C GLU A 210 13.03 -8.99 18.12
N ARG A 211 12.43 -10.07 17.59
CA ARG A 211 12.56 -10.47 16.18
C ARG A 211 12.04 -9.40 15.22
N LEU A 212 10.97 -8.68 15.59
CA LEU A 212 10.42 -7.58 14.80
C LEU A 212 11.05 -6.21 15.11
N ASP A 213 12.04 -6.13 16.00
CA ASP A 213 12.72 -4.88 16.38
C ASP A 213 11.77 -3.74 16.81
N LEU A 214 10.62 -4.07 17.42
CA LEU A 214 9.60 -3.07 17.77
C LEU A 214 10.13 -2.01 18.74
N GLY A 215 11.07 -2.40 19.61
CA GLY A 215 11.77 -1.47 20.50
C GLY A 215 12.65 -0.47 19.75
N ARG A 216 13.38 -0.93 18.71
CA ARG A 216 14.22 -0.07 17.88
C ARG A 216 13.38 0.87 17.03
N LEU A 217 12.24 0.41 16.49
CA LEU A 217 11.29 1.27 15.77
C LEU A 217 10.77 2.41 16.66
N THR A 218 10.39 2.10 17.91
CA THR A 218 9.93 3.09 18.88
C THR A 218 11.04 4.08 19.25
N GLY A 219 12.26 3.59 19.48
CA GLY A 219 13.43 4.44 19.72
C GLY A 219 13.71 5.38 18.55
N LEU A 220 13.63 4.88 17.32
CA LEU A 220 13.84 5.71 16.12
C LEU A 220 12.78 6.80 15.99
N ARG A 221 11.50 6.47 16.22
CA ARG A 221 10.41 7.45 16.26
C ARG A 221 10.66 8.52 17.33
N ASN A 222 11.11 8.13 18.52
CA ASN A 222 11.41 9.08 19.59
C ASN A 222 12.55 10.03 19.21
N ASN A 223 13.63 9.52 18.62
CA ASN A 223 14.74 10.37 18.18
C ASN A 223 14.30 11.36 17.08
N ILE A 224 13.41 10.94 16.17
CA ILE A 224 12.83 11.84 15.17
C ILE A 224 12.02 12.97 15.83
N VAL A 225 11.08 12.61 16.72
CA VAL A 225 10.12 13.56 17.29
C VAL A 225 10.74 14.47 18.34
N HIS A 226 11.65 13.94 19.16
CA HIS A 226 12.22 14.65 20.31
C HIS A 226 13.60 15.24 20.03
N ASP A 227 14.45 14.56 19.24
CA ASP A 227 15.80 15.04 18.92
C ASP A 227 15.85 15.78 17.57
N GLY A 228 14.72 15.84 16.84
CA GLY A 228 14.59 16.61 15.60
C GLY A 228 15.38 16.02 14.43
N ILE A 229 15.55 14.69 14.39
CA ILE A 229 16.22 14.01 13.27
C ILE A 229 15.42 14.23 11.98
N ARG A 230 16.05 14.90 11.00
CA ARG A 230 15.44 15.24 9.70
C ARG A 230 15.75 14.22 8.60
N THR A 231 16.79 13.41 8.79
CA THR A 231 17.23 12.40 7.84
C THR A 231 17.66 11.14 8.58
N LEU A 232 17.30 9.97 8.06
CA LEU A 232 17.79 8.72 8.58
C LEU A 232 19.24 8.55 8.07
N GLY A 233 20.21 8.77 8.95
CA GLY A 233 21.62 8.90 8.59
C GLY A 233 22.23 7.69 7.87
N SER A 234 23.32 7.94 7.13
CA SER A 234 24.04 6.93 6.33
C SER A 234 24.93 5.97 7.12
N GLY A 235 25.10 6.18 8.43
CA GLY A 235 25.99 5.37 9.28
C GLY A 235 25.50 3.92 9.53
N SER A 236 24.22 3.64 9.31
CA SER A 236 23.68 2.27 9.33
C SER A 236 22.50 2.11 8.35
N VAL A 237 22.70 2.49 7.07
CA VAL A 237 21.66 2.37 6.02
C VAL A 237 21.01 0.98 6.00
N THR A 238 21.80 -0.07 6.26
CA THR A 238 21.35 -1.47 6.31
C THR A 238 20.33 -1.71 7.44
N ASP A 239 20.56 -1.14 8.63
CA ASP A 239 19.68 -1.30 9.79
C ASP A 239 18.36 -0.56 9.59
N THR A 240 18.41 0.69 9.10
CA THR A 240 17.20 1.48 8.84
C THR A 240 16.34 0.83 7.75
N LYS A 241 16.94 0.36 6.66
CA LYS A 241 16.21 -0.36 5.61
C LYS A 241 15.55 -1.63 6.15
N GLY A 242 16.27 -2.39 6.98
CA GLY A 242 15.73 -3.57 7.66
C GLY A 242 14.54 -3.25 8.56
N LEU A 243 14.64 -2.18 9.36
CA LEU A 243 13.55 -1.70 10.21
C LEU A 243 12.32 -1.26 9.40
N MET A 244 12.52 -0.50 8.32
CA MET A 244 11.42 -0.07 7.44
C MET A 244 10.74 -1.26 6.76
N LEU A 245 11.50 -2.29 6.36
CA LEU A 245 10.93 -3.52 5.81
C LEU A 245 10.10 -4.28 6.85
N LYS A 246 10.56 -4.36 8.11
CA LYS A 246 9.79 -4.97 9.20
C LYS A 246 8.50 -4.19 9.48
N LEU A 247 8.59 -2.86 9.53
CA LEU A 247 7.43 -1.97 9.73
C LEU A 247 6.39 -2.14 8.62
N ASP A 248 6.81 -2.16 7.35
CA ASP A 248 5.94 -2.44 6.20
C ASP A 248 5.25 -3.81 6.34
N GLY A 249 6.01 -4.85 6.65
CA GLY A 249 5.47 -6.20 6.88
C GLY A 249 4.43 -6.24 8.01
N VAL A 250 4.72 -5.57 9.13
CA VAL A 250 3.79 -5.47 10.27
C VAL A 250 2.51 -4.77 9.86
N LEU A 251 2.61 -3.63 9.16
CA LEU A 251 1.44 -2.88 8.70
C LEU A 251 0.59 -3.67 7.73
N ARG A 252 1.20 -4.40 6.81
CA ARG A 252 0.48 -5.27 5.87
C ARG A 252 -0.26 -6.38 6.60
N ALA A 253 0.38 -7.06 7.55
CA ALA A 253 -0.27 -8.09 8.36
C ALA A 253 -1.45 -7.52 9.18
N VAL A 254 -1.27 -6.33 9.75
CA VAL A 254 -2.29 -5.62 10.53
C VAL A 254 -3.48 -5.20 9.66
N LEU A 255 -3.23 -4.53 8.52
CA LEU A 255 -4.27 -4.10 7.59
C LEU A 255 -5.01 -5.30 6.99
N ARG A 256 -4.29 -6.38 6.70
CA ARG A 256 -4.88 -7.62 6.19
C ARG A 256 -5.84 -8.23 7.21
N PHE A 257 -5.46 -8.25 8.49
CA PHE A 257 -6.37 -8.64 9.57
C PHE A 257 -7.58 -7.72 9.68
N GLN A 258 -7.39 -6.39 9.64
CA GLN A 258 -8.50 -5.43 9.70
C GLN A 258 -9.46 -5.56 8.52
N ALA A 259 -8.96 -5.92 7.33
CA ALA A 259 -9.77 -6.25 6.15
C ALA A 259 -10.43 -7.65 6.25
N GLY A 260 -10.32 -8.33 7.40
CA GLY A 260 -10.89 -9.66 7.67
C GLY A 260 -10.16 -10.81 6.99
N GLN A 261 -9.02 -10.56 6.33
CA GLN A 261 -8.34 -11.57 5.52
C GLN A 261 -7.43 -12.46 6.37
N SER A 262 -7.27 -13.72 5.95
CA SER A 262 -6.40 -14.70 6.63
C SER A 262 -4.95 -14.27 6.53
N TYR A 263 -4.18 -14.45 7.59
CA TYR A 263 -2.74 -14.19 7.60
C TYR A 263 -2.01 -14.93 6.46
N ASP A 264 -1.04 -14.26 5.83
CA ASP A 264 -0.36 -14.71 4.59
C ASP A 264 1.10 -15.12 4.78
N GLY A 265 1.59 -15.15 6.02
CA GLY A 265 3.01 -15.44 6.29
C GLY A 265 3.95 -14.25 6.08
N SER A 266 3.44 -13.03 5.87
CA SER A 266 4.26 -11.83 5.59
C SER A 266 5.33 -11.51 6.64
N LEU A 267 5.16 -11.99 7.88
CA LEU A 267 6.10 -11.82 8.99
C LEU A 267 7.00 -13.05 9.26
N ASP A 268 6.74 -14.19 8.61
CA ASP A 268 7.33 -15.49 8.99
C ASP A 268 8.86 -15.47 8.88
N LYS A 269 9.39 -14.82 7.84
CA LYS A 269 10.83 -14.68 7.61
C LYS A 269 11.61 -13.95 8.72
N TRP A 270 10.91 -13.29 9.63
CA TRP A 270 11.51 -12.65 10.80
C TRP A 270 11.15 -13.36 12.09
N VAL A 271 9.92 -13.88 12.18
CA VAL A 271 9.36 -14.39 13.43
C VAL A 271 9.58 -15.89 13.63
N LEU A 272 9.76 -16.69 12.58
CA LEU A 272 10.05 -18.13 12.64
C LEU A 272 11.55 -18.37 12.47
#